data_AF-A0A7H5F1E5-F1
#
_entry.id   AF-A0A7H5F1E5-F1
#
_cell.length_a   1.000
_cell.length_b   1.000
_cell.length_c   1.000
_cell.angle_alpha   90.00
_cell.angle_beta   90.00
_cell.angle_gamma   90.00
#
_symmetry.space_group_name_H-M   'P 1'
#
loop_
_entity.id
_entity.type
_entity.pdbx_description
1 polymer ?
#
loop_
_entity_poly.entity_id
_entity_poly.type
_entity_poly.pdbx_seq_one_letter_code
_entity_poly.pdbx_strand_id
1 'polypeptide(L)'
;MERYSDEELQEFAELIKQQYALAKEELQSLRSRVSELSETMSEGFGADMGEDSSSVSQMELLNEQVLRKRDAVQALQNAMLRIKNKVYGVCTVTGELIDKQRLLAVPTTTKSVEGMRLQASGQLDLTAQDIARRALERREGPNKIISKIKKPPPPPRKVEKKRKKPGRKPRKIEEDEDDLI
;
A
#
# COMPACT_ATOMS: atom_id res chain seq x y z
N MET A 1 16.01 -26.07 -11.51
CA MET A 1 14.78 -25.28 -11.31
C MET A 1 13.64 -26.16 -11.78
N GLU A 2 12.86 -26.68 -10.83
CA GLU A 2 11.75 -27.58 -11.14
C GLU A 2 10.57 -26.78 -11.67
N ARG A 3 9.93 -27.29 -12.72
CA ARG A 3 8.95 -26.54 -13.51
C ARG A 3 8.02 -27.51 -14.25
N TYR A 4 6.76 -27.12 -14.39
CA TYR A 4 5.75 -27.89 -15.11
C TYR A 4 6.00 -27.97 -16.62
N SER A 5 5.52 -29.06 -17.23
CA SER A 5 5.59 -29.25 -18.67
C SER A 5 4.77 -28.17 -19.39
N ASP A 6 5.12 -27.91 -20.65
CA ASP A 6 4.40 -26.91 -21.44
C ASP A 6 2.94 -27.34 -21.74
N GLU A 7 2.64 -28.65 -21.72
CA GLU A 7 1.28 -29.20 -21.85
C GLU A 7 0.41 -28.81 -20.65
N GLU A 8 0.89 -29.05 -19.43
CA GLU A 8 0.15 -28.72 -18.20
C GLU A 8 -0.06 -27.22 -18.06
N LEU A 9 0.90 -26.41 -18.51
CA LEU A 9 0.77 -24.96 -18.53
C LEU A 9 -0.34 -24.46 -19.49
N GLN A 10 -0.63 -25.20 -20.57
CA GLN A 10 -1.73 -24.88 -21.46
C GLN A 10 -3.08 -25.15 -20.78
N GLU A 11 -3.22 -26.28 -20.08
CA GLU A 11 -4.43 -26.61 -19.31
C GLU A 11 -4.73 -25.52 -18.26
N PHE A 12 -3.72 -25.09 -17.51
CA PHE A 12 -3.89 -24.00 -16.54
C PHE A 12 -4.24 -22.67 -17.21
N ALA A 13 -3.69 -22.39 -18.39
CA ALA A 13 -3.98 -21.16 -19.13
C ALA A 13 -5.45 -21.10 -19.57
N GLU A 14 -6.02 -22.22 -20.01
CA GLU A 14 -7.43 -22.30 -20.39
C GLU A 14 -8.35 -22.09 -19.18
N LEU A 15 -8.05 -22.77 -18.07
CA LEU A 15 -8.80 -22.62 -16.81
C LEU A 15 -8.77 -21.17 -16.31
N ILE A 16 -7.61 -20.51 -16.33
CA ILE A 16 -7.48 -19.11 -15.91
C ILE A 16 -8.24 -18.16 -16.85
N LYS A 17 -8.25 -18.42 -18.16
CA LYS A 17 -9.01 -17.59 -19.12
C LYS A 17 -10.51 -17.67 -18.86
N GLN A 18 -11.03 -18.87 -18.58
CA GLN A 18 -12.45 -19.06 -18.23
C GLN A 18 -12.81 -18.30 -16.94
N GLN A 19 -12.01 -18.48 -15.88
CA GLN A 19 -12.22 -17.77 -14.61
C GLN A 19 -12.10 -16.25 -14.75
N TYR A 20 -11.22 -15.76 -15.63
CA TYR A 20 -11.07 -14.33 -15.91
C TYR A 20 -12.32 -13.74 -16.58
N ALA A 21 -12.91 -14.46 -17.54
CA ALA A 21 -14.14 -14.02 -18.20
C ALA A 21 -15.29 -13.89 -17.18
N LEU A 22 -15.49 -14.92 -16.35
CA LEU A 22 -16.50 -14.93 -15.30
C LEU A 22 -16.28 -13.80 -14.28
N ALA A 23 -15.06 -13.66 -13.76
CA ALA A 23 -14.75 -12.62 -12.78
C ALA A 23 -14.94 -11.20 -13.33
N LYS A 24 -14.71 -10.99 -14.64
CA LYS A 24 -14.93 -9.70 -15.29
C LYS A 24 -16.42 -9.37 -15.41
N GLU A 25 -17.25 -10.35 -15.76
CA GLU A 25 -18.70 -10.20 -15.83
C GLU A 25 -19.30 -9.89 -14.45
N GLU A 26 -18.90 -10.65 -13.42
CA GLU A 26 -19.32 -10.41 -12.04
C GLU A 26 -18.92 -9.02 -11.54
N LEU A 27 -17.70 -8.57 -11.84
CA LEU A 27 -17.23 -7.24 -11.48
C LEU A 27 -18.04 -6.15 -12.16
N GLN A 28 -18.43 -6.34 -13.42
CA GLN A 28 -19.30 -5.40 -14.12
C GLN A 28 -20.69 -5.36 -13.49
N SER A 29 -21.28 -6.52 -13.17
CA SER A 29 -22.57 -6.60 -12.49
C SER A 29 -22.57 -5.90 -11.13
N LEU A 30 -21.52 -6.12 -10.32
CA LEU A 30 -21.40 -5.44 -9.02
C LEU A 30 -21.24 -3.93 -9.16
N ARG A 31 -20.51 -3.46 -10.18
CA ARG A 31 -20.39 -2.02 -10.46
C ARG A 31 -21.71 -1.39 -10.88
N SER A 32 -22.50 -2.07 -11.72
CA SER A 32 -23.84 -1.60 -12.07
C SER A 32 -24.72 -1.44 -10.84
N ARG A 33 -24.74 -2.44 -9.94
CA ARG A 33 -25.50 -2.37 -8.67
C ARG A 33 -25.07 -1.22 -7.77
N VAL A 34 -23.77 -0.93 -7.70
CA VAL A 34 -23.27 0.24 -6.95
C VAL A 34 -23.74 1.56 -7.57
N SER A 35 -23.75 1.65 -8.91
CA SER A 35 -24.26 2.85 -9.62
C SER A 35 -25.76 3.05 -9.39
N GLU A 36 -26.56 1.99 -9.57
CA GLU A 36 -28.01 2.01 -9.35
C GLU A 36 -28.37 2.44 -7.92
N LEU A 37 -27.66 1.90 -6.92
CA LEU A 37 -27.87 2.28 -5.52
C LEU A 37 -27.44 3.73 -5.28
N SER A 38 -26.32 4.17 -5.87
CA SER A 38 -25.87 5.56 -5.77
C SER A 38 -26.84 6.57 -6.40
N GLU A 39 -27.48 6.22 -7.52
CA GLU A 39 -28.49 7.04 -8.19
C GLU A 39 -29.76 7.13 -7.32
N THR A 40 -30.24 5.99 -6.81
CA THR A 40 -31.42 5.92 -5.91
C THR A 40 -31.23 6.79 -4.66
N MET A 41 -30.04 6.77 -4.06
CA MET A 41 -29.70 7.59 -2.89
C MET A 41 -29.66 9.09 -3.21
N SER A 42 -29.21 9.47 -4.41
CA SER A 42 -29.18 10.87 -4.84
C SER A 42 -30.58 11.43 -5.12
N GLU A 43 -31.51 10.58 -5.56
CA GLU A 43 -32.89 10.96 -5.90
C GLU A 43 -33.82 10.99 -4.66
N GLY A 44 -33.52 10.18 -3.64
CA GLY A 44 -34.34 9.98 -2.43
C GLY A 44 -34.17 11.02 -1.32
N PHE A 45 -33.32 12.04 -1.48
CA PHE A 45 -32.93 13.01 -0.43
C PHE A 45 -34.07 13.82 0.23
N GLY A 46 -35.34 13.64 -0.18
CA GLY A 46 -36.49 14.41 0.28
C GLY A 46 -37.56 13.68 1.10
N ALA A 47 -37.58 12.33 1.18
CA ALA A 47 -38.74 11.62 1.72
C ALA A 47 -38.47 10.65 2.89
N ASP A 48 -37.27 10.11 3.05
CA ASP A 48 -37.02 9.07 4.07
C ASP A 48 -35.61 9.16 4.67
N MET A 49 -35.46 10.02 5.69
CA MET A 49 -34.23 10.14 6.48
C MET A 49 -34.04 8.99 7.48
N GLY A 50 -34.99 8.04 7.57
CA GLY A 50 -34.95 6.90 8.49
C GLY A 50 -34.29 5.66 7.91
N GLU A 51 -34.39 5.42 6.60
CA GLU A 51 -33.81 4.26 5.92
C GLU A 51 -32.34 4.41 5.50
N ASP A 52 -31.80 5.64 5.53
CA ASP A 52 -30.48 5.98 4.99
C ASP A 52 -29.31 5.20 5.64
N SER A 53 -29.43 4.81 6.92
CA SER A 53 -28.39 4.00 7.58
C SER A 53 -28.27 2.59 6.99
N SER A 54 -29.37 2.01 6.50
CA SER A 54 -29.36 0.65 5.94
C SER A 54 -28.76 0.67 4.54
N SER A 55 -29.17 1.61 3.69
CA SER A 55 -28.69 1.78 2.32
C SER A 55 -27.21 2.18 2.26
N VAL A 56 -26.73 3.03 3.17
CA VAL A 56 -25.28 3.32 3.30
C VAL A 56 -24.50 2.05 3.61
N SER A 57 -24.93 1.24 4.58
CA SER A 57 -24.26 -0.01 4.94
C SER A 57 -24.22 -1.02 3.78
N GLN A 58 -25.30 -1.07 2.98
CA GLN A 58 -25.38 -1.92 1.80
C GLN A 58 -24.40 -1.45 0.71
N MET A 59 -24.27 -0.14 0.51
CA MET A 59 -23.34 0.43 -0.45
C MET A 59 -21.88 0.16 -0.05
N GLU A 60 -21.55 0.27 1.25
CA GLU A 60 -20.23 -0.09 1.77
C GLU A 60 -19.90 -1.58 1.51
N LEU A 61 -20.84 -2.48 1.79
CA LEU A 61 -20.68 -3.91 1.52
C LEU A 61 -20.44 -4.20 0.03
N LEU A 62 -21.23 -3.58 -0.86
CA LEU A 62 -21.07 -3.75 -2.31
C LEU A 62 -19.71 -3.20 -2.78
N ASN A 63 -19.28 -2.05 -2.26
CA ASN A 63 -17.96 -1.50 -2.56
C ASN A 63 -16.84 -2.43 -2.12
N GLU A 64 -16.92 -3.03 -0.92
CA GLU A 64 -15.96 -4.03 -0.46
C GLU A 64 -15.91 -5.26 -1.41
N GLN A 65 -17.07 -5.73 -1.87
CA GLN A 65 -17.15 -6.82 -2.85
C GLN A 65 -16.49 -6.44 -4.19
N VAL A 66 -16.73 -5.23 -4.70
CA VAL A 66 -16.10 -4.72 -5.92
C VAL A 66 -14.58 -4.69 -5.78
N LEU A 67 -14.06 -4.21 -4.65
CA LEU A 67 -12.62 -4.17 -4.37
C LEU A 67 -12.01 -5.58 -4.42
N ARG A 68 -12.61 -6.54 -3.70
CA ARG A 68 -12.13 -7.93 -3.69
C ARG A 68 -12.15 -8.56 -5.09
N LYS A 69 -13.21 -8.35 -5.86
CA LYS A 69 -13.31 -8.87 -7.24
C LYS A 69 -12.31 -8.22 -8.19
N ARG A 70 -12.06 -6.91 -8.04
CA ARG A 70 -11.03 -6.21 -8.82
C ARG A 70 -9.65 -6.81 -8.57
N ASP A 71 -9.31 -7.06 -7.31
CA ASP A 71 -8.02 -7.64 -6.95
C ASP A 71 -7.89 -9.08 -7.45
N ALA A 72 -8.99 -9.87 -7.46
CA ALA A 72 -9.03 -11.19 -8.08
C ALA A 72 -8.78 -11.13 -9.60
N VAL A 73 -9.39 -10.17 -10.31
CA VAL A 73 -9.14 -9.96 -11.76
C VAL A 73 -7.68 -9.63 -12.03
N GLN A 74 -7.07 -8.76 -11.21
CA GLN A 74 -5.64 -8.45 -11.31
C GLN A 74 -4.76 -9.68 -11.02
N ALA A 75 -5.12 -10.49 -10.03
CA ALA A 75 -4.41 -11.72 -9.70
C ALA A 75 -4.44 -12.73 -10.87
N LEU A 76 -5.58 -12.85 -11.56
CA LEU A 76 -5.72 -13.70 -12.75
C LEU A 76 -4.86 -13.20 -13.93
N GLN A 77 -4.83 -11.88 -14.17
CA GLN A 77 -3.94 -11.28 -15.18
C GLN A 77 -2.47 -11.55 -14.87
N ASN A 78 -2.07 -11.41 -13.61
CA ASN A 78 -0.72 -11.73 -13.16
C ASN A 78 -0.40 -13.22 -13.32
N ALA A 79 -1.36 -14.11 -13.06
CA ALA A 79 -1.20 -15.55 -13.30
C ALA A 79 -0.96 -15.86 -14.78
N MET A 80 -1.73 -15.23 -15.69
CA MET A 80 -1.49 -15.36 -17.14
C MET A 80 -0.08 -14.90 -17.54
N LEU A 81 0.41 -13.79 -16.96
CA LEU A 81 1.76 -13.31 -17.22
C LEU A 81 2.83 -14.31 -16.73
N ARG A 82 2.62 -14.94 -15.57
CA ARG A 82 3.55 -15.98 -15.05
C ARG A 82 3.59 -17.22 -15.92
N ILE A 83 2.46 -17.61 -16.52
CA ILE A 83 2.41 -18.72 -17.48
C ILE A 83 3.22 -18.36 -18.73
N LYS A 84 3.02 -17.16 -19.29
CA LYS A 84 3.81 -16.66 -20.43
C LYS A 84 5.30 -16.61 -20.12
N ASN A 85 5.65 -16.11 -18.95
CA ASN A 85 7.03 -16.04 -18.45
C ASN A 85 7.55 -17.38 -17.98
N LYS A 86 6.76 -18.45 -18.05
CA LYS A 86 7.26 -19.78 -17.81
C LYS A 86 7.72 -19.97 -16.33
N VAL A 87 7.16 -19.21 -15.37
CA VAL A 87 7.48 -19.27 -13.90
C VAL A 87 6.28 -19.72 -13.06
N TYR A 88 5.16 -20.10 -13.70
CA TYR A 88 3.97 -20.55 -13.00
C TYR A 88 4.21 -21.86 -12.22
N GLY A 89 3.62 -21.96 -11.03
CA GLY A 89 3.75 -23.14 -10.16
C GLY A 89 4.97 -23.15 -9.22
N VAL A 90 5.81 -22.11 -9.21
CA VAL A 90 6.94 -21.99 -8.28
C VAL A 90 6.55 -21.12 -7.08
N CYS A 91 6.82 -21.60 -5.86
CA CYS A 91 6.54 -20.87 -4.64
C CYS A 91 7.44 -19.63 -4.51
N THR A 92 6.83 -18.48 -4.27
CA THR A 92 7.54 -17.21 -4.04
C THR A 92 8.38 -17.16 -2.76
N VAL A 93 8.08 -18.02 -1.77
CA VAL A 93 8.73 -18.05 -0.46
C VAL A 93 9.81 -19.13 -0.41
N THR A 94 9.44 -20.37 -0.71
CA THR A 94 10.35 -21.52 -0.60
C THR A 94 11.10 -21.83 -1.89
N GLY A 95 10.62 -21.37 -3.05
CA GLY A 95 11.16 -21.74 -4.35
C GLY A 95 10.81 -23.16 -4.81
N GLU A 96 10.00 -23.89 -4.03
CA GLU A 96 9.55 -25.25 -4.35
C GLU A 96 8.36 -25.25 -5.31
N LEU A 97 8.12 -26.38 -5.96
CA LEU A 97 6.97 -26.59 -6.83
C LEU A 97 5.67 -26.67 -6.00
N ILE A 98 4.62 -25.97 -6.41
CA ILE A 98 3.30 -25.96 -5.75
C ILE A 98 2.47 -27.11 -6.32
N ASP A 99 1.95 -28.00 -5.47
CA ASP A 99 1.11 -29.14 -5.89
C ASP A 99 0.05 -28.81 -6.94
N LYS A 100 -0.07 -29.69 -7.96
CA LYS A 100 -1.03 -29.53 -9.06
C LYS A 100 -2.47 -29.41 -8.58
N GLN A 101 -2.87 -30.25 -7.62
CA GLN A 101 -4.22 -30.23 -7.05
C GLN A 101 -4.58 -28.87 -6.46
N ARG A 102 -3.60 -28.18 -5.87
CA ARG A 102 -3.79 -26.84 -5.32
C ARG A 102 -3.93 -25.79 -6.41
N LEU A 103 -3.15 -25.87 -7.49
CA LEU A 103 -3.25 -24.96 -8.63
C LEU A 103 -4.58 -25.12 -9.38
N LEU A 104 -5.14 -26.34 -9.42
CA LEU A 104 -6.47 -26.61 -9.96
C LEU A 104 -7.57 -26.00 -9.09
N ALA A 105 -7.46 -26.12 -7.76
CA ALA A 105 -8.43 -25.55 -6.83
C ALA A 105 -8.39 -24.01 -6.79
N VAL A 106 -7.19 -23.42 -6.72
CA VAL A 106 -6.98 -21.98 -6.64
C VAL A 106 -5.84 -21.56 -7.58
N PRO A 107 -6.14 -21.19 -8.84
CA PRO A 107 -5.11 -20.90 -9.85
C PRO A 107 -4.34 -19.59 -9.62
N THR A 108 -4.80 -18.75 -8.70
CA THR A 108 -4.12 -17.50 -8.33
C THR A 108 -3.08 -17.67 -7.22
N THR A 109 -2.96 -18.87 -6.63
CA THR A 109 -2.03 -19.15 -5.52
C THR A 109 -0.57 -18.98 -5.95
N THR A 110 0.24 -18.38 -5.08
CA THR A 110 1.67 -18.08 -5.34
C THR A 110 2.62 -18.73 -4.33
N LYS A 111 2.06 -19.40 -3.34
CA LYS A 111 2.77 -19.97 -2.19
C LYS A 111 2.38 -21.44 -2.04
N SER A 112 3.36 -22.26 -1.66
CA SER A 112 3.14 -23.65 -1.24
C SER A 112 2.48 -23.68 0.15
N VAL A 113 2.11 -24.87 0.63
CA VAL A 113 1.49 -25.02 1.95
C VAL A 113 2.50 -24.63 3.04
N GLU A 114 3.72 -25.15 2.93
CA GLU A 114 4.82 -24.76 3.81
C GLU A 114 5.16 -23.27 3.69
N GLY A 115 5.21 -22.70 2.48
CA GLY A 115 5.47 -21.27 2.30
C GLY A 115 4.41 -20.37 2.97
N MET A 116 3.14 -20.79 2.94
CA MET A 116 2.07 -20.11 3.66
C MET A 116 2.23 -20.26 5.18
N ARG A 117 2.56 -21.46 5.66
CA ARG A 117 2.79 -21.74 7.09
C ARG A 117 3.95 -20.92 7.64
N LEU A 118 5.07 -20.84 6.90
CA LEU A 118 6.24 -20.05 7.27
C LEU A 118 5.89 -18.56 7.39
N GLN A 119 5.13 -18.03 6.43
CA GLN A 119 4.70 -16.64 6.49
C GLN A 119 3.72 -16.39 7.66
N ALA A 120 2.77 -17.29 7.88
CA ALA A 120 1.83 -17.19 9.00
C ALA A 120 2.54 -17.29 10.37
N SER A 121 3.63 -18.05 10.44
CA SER A 121 4.45 -18.18 11.66
C SER A 121 5.31 -16.96 11.96
N GLY A 122 5.38 -15.96 11.06
CA GLY A 122 6.17 -14.74 11.24
C GLY A 122 7.68 -14.96 11.23
N GLN A 123 8.18 -16.18 10.98
CA GLN A 123 9.62 -16.48 10.94
C GLN A 123 10.39 -15.71 9.86
N LEU A 124 9.70 -15.15 8.88
CA LEU A 124 10.28 -14.42 7.76
C LEU A 124 10.10 -12.90 7.85
N ASP A 125 9.42 -12.40 8.88
CA ASP A 125 9.26 -10.98 9.09
C ASP A 125 10.57 -10.42 9.63
N LEU A 126 11.29 -9.67 8.78
CA LEU A 126 12.46 -8.90 9.19
C LEU A 126 12.04 -8.00 10.34
N THR A 127 12.53 -8.28 11.54
CA THR A 127 12.19 -7.49 12.71
C THR A 127 12.73 -6.07 12.52
N ALA A 128 12.14 -5.08 13.20
CA ALA A 128 12.68 -3.72 13.23
C ALA A 128 14.18 -3.70 13.65
N GLN A 129 14.59 -4.67 14.46
CA GLN A 129 15.99 -4.88 14.86
C GLN A 129 16.87 -5.39 13.70
N ASP A 130 16.36 -6.31 12.86
CA ASP A 130 17.08 -6.81 11.69
C ASP A 130 17.27 -5.71 10.62
N ILE A 131 16.26 -4.86 10.44
CA ILE A 131 16.33 -3.71 9.53
C ILE A 131 17.37 -2.70 10.04
N ALA A 132 17.38 -2.42 11.34
CA ALA A 132 18.37 -1.54 11.98
C ALA A 132 19.80 -2.08 11.89
N ARG A 133 19.99 -3.39 12.11
CA ARG A 133 21.29 -4.07 11.96
C ARG A 133 21.79 -3.97 10.50
N ARG A 134 20.94 -4.26 9.52
CA ARG A 134 21.28 -4.14 8.09
C ARG A 134 21.60 -2.72 7.67
N ALA A 135 20.99 -1.70 8.29
CA ALA A 135 21.30 -0.30 8.05
C ALA A 135 22.67 0.11 8.62
N LEU A 136 23.03 -0.39 9.81
CA LEU A 136 24.38 -0.21 10.39
C LEU A 136 25.46 -0.92 9.58
N GLU A 137 25.22 -2.16 9.15
CA GLU A 137 26.13 -2.93 8.30
C GLU A 137 26.36 -2.26 6.94
N ARG A 138 25.37 -1.57 6.36
CA ARG A 138 25.55 -0.77 5.14
C ARG A 138 26.39 0.50 5.36
N ARG A 139 26.36 1.07 6.57
CA ARG A 139 27.21 2.21 6.98
C ARG A 139 28.68 1.79 7.15
N GLU A 140 28.92 0.59 7.69
CA GLU A 140 30.24 0.11 8.10
C GLU A 140 30.84 -0.94 7.13
N GLY A 141 30.04 -1.44 6.19
CA GLY A 141 30.42 -2.49 5.25
C GLY A 141 31.30 -2.02 4.07
N PRO A 142 31.75 -2.97 3.23
CA PRO A 142 32.74 -2.74 2.18
C PRO A 142 32.26 -1.77 1.08
N ASN A 143 30.94 -1.57 0.93
CA ASN A 143 30.34 -0.64 -0.04
C ASN A 143 30.00 0.71 0.61
N LYS A 144 30.99 1.35 1.24
CA LYS A 144 30.83 2.66 1.89
C LYS A 144 30.64 3.75 0.82
N ILE A 145 29.43 4.28 0.68
CA ILE A 145 29.19 5.49 -0.12
C ILE A 145 29.67 6.68 0.71
N ILE A 146 30.92 7.10 0.49
CA ILE A 146 31.50 8.27 1.13
C ILE A 146 30.93 9.52 0.44
N SER A 147 29.74 9.96 0.84
CA SER A 147 29.28 11.30 0.47
C SER A 147 30.05 12.33 1.31
N LYS A 148 31.17 12.85 0.78
CA LYS A 148 31.82 14.06 1.32
C LYS A 148 30.93 15.26 1.06
N ILE A 149 29.83 15.40 1.79
CA ILE A 149 29.03 16.62 1.80
C ILE A 149 29.82 17.64 2.62
N LYS A 150 30.60 18.50 1.95
CA LYS A 150 31.14 19.71 2.56
C LYS A 150 29.95 20.59 2.92
N LYS A 151 29.58 20.67 4.21
CA LYS A 151 28.67 21.72 4.69
C LYS A 151 29.25 23.06 4.24
N PRO A 152 28.53 23.90 3.47
CA PRO A 152 29.03 25.21 3.11
C PRO A 152 29.29 26.02 4.40
N PRO A 153 30.36 26.83 4.44
CA PRO A 153 30.70 27.59 5.64
C PRO A 153 29.55 28.52 6.03
N PRO A 154 29.29 28.72 7.33
CA PRO A 154 28.21 29.60 7.79
C PRO A 154 28.43 31.02 7.26
N PRO A 155 27.36 31.75 6.91
CA PRO A 155 27.47 33.09 6.37
C PRO A 155 28.17 34.01 7.40
N PRO A 156 29.02 34.95 6.95
CA PRO A 156 29.74 35.85 7.85
C PRO A 156 28.75 36.71 8.65
N ARG A 157 28.95 36.79 9.97
CA ARG A 157 28.16 37.64 10.86
C ARG A 157 28.39 39.12 10.48
N LYS A 158 27.30 39.85 10.21
CA LYS A 158 27.36 41.31 10.00
C LYS A 158 27.90 41.98 11.27
N VAL A 159 28.95 42.79 11.11
CA VAL A 159 29.57 43.54 12.22
C VAL A 159 28.63 44.68 12.61
N GLU A 160 28.05 44.61 13.82
CA GLU A 160 27.29 45.72 14.40
C GLU A 160 28.23 46.89 14.70
N LYS A 161 28.01 48.03 14.04
CA LYS A 161 28.72 49.27 14.32
C LYS A 161 28.28 49.84 15.67
N LYS A 162 29.15 49.79 16.67
CA LYS A 162 28.94 50.41 17.99
C LYS A 162 28.72 51.92 17.84
N ARG A 163 27.52 52.42 18.14
CA ARG A 163 27.26 53.86 18.30
C ARG A 163 27.61 54.26 19.75
N LYS A 164 28.45 55.30 19.89
CA LYS A 164 28.87 55.87 21.19
C LYS A 164 27.69 56.54 21.90
N LYS A 165 27.58 56.32 23.22
CA LYS A 165 26.53 56.87 24.10
C LYS A 165 26.78 58.35 24.41
N PRO A 166 25.73 59.18 24.53
CA PRO A 166 25.82 60.40 25.33
C PRO A 166 24.84 60.39 26.53
N GLY A 167 25.33 60.88 27.67
CA GLY A 167 24.59 61.67 28.67
C GLY A 167 23.59 60.96 29.60
N ARG A 168 23.51 61.39 30.87
CA ARG A 168 22.78 60.72 31.95
C ARG A 168 21.76 61.65 32.64
N LYS A 169 20.63 61.05 33.08
CA LYS A 169 19.73 61.32 34.25
C LYS A 169 18.66 62.44 34.11
N PRO A 170 17.57 62.45 34.93
CA PRO A 170 16.72 61.34 35.42
C PRO A 170 15.17 61.61 35.39
N ARG A 171 14.42 60.50 35.47
CA ARG A 171 13.08 60.19 36.07
C ARG A 171 12.02 61.30 36.29
N LYS A 172 10.79 61.01 35.82
CA LYS A 172 9.54 61.20 36.58
C LYS A 172 8.62 59.98 36.40
N ILE A 173 7.84 59.74 37.45
CA ILE A 173 7.02 58.56 37.80
C ILE A 173 5.54 58.92 37.52
N GLU A 174 4.68 57.91 37.64
CA GLU A 174 3.19 57.89 37.72
C GLU A 174 2.55 57.49 36.37
N GLU A 175 2.01 56.26 36.26
CA GLU A 175 0.67 55.83 36.76
C GLU A 175 -0.39 56.63 35.96
N ASP A 176 -1.22 56.05 35.10
CA ASP A 176 -2.23 55.00 35.29
C ASP A 176 -2.71 54.53 33.89
N GLU A 177 -3.01 53.24 33.70
CA GLU A 177 -4.35 52.66 33.49
C GLU A 177 -4.98 52.97 32.12
N ASP A 178 -5.77 52.00 31.64
CA ASP A 178 -6.71 52.07 30.52
C ASP A 178 -6.07 52.03 29.09
N ASP A 179 -6.51 51.24 28.13
CA ASP A 179 -7.66 50.36 28.09
C ASP A 179 -7.50 49.38 26.92
N LEU A 180 -8.16 48.25 27.10
CA LEU A 180 -8.48 47.26 26.09
C LEU A 180 -9.21 47.92 24.91
N ILE A 181 -8.84 47.56 23.67
CA ILE A 181 -9.71 47.12 22.56
C ILE A 181 -8.82 46.66 21.40
#